data_AF-A0A9X1U8V9-F1
#
_entry.id   AF-A0A9X1U8V9-F1
#
_cell.length_a   1.000
_cell.length_b   1.000
_cell.length_c   1.000
_cell.angle_alpha   90.00
_cell.angle_beta   90.00
_cell.angle_gamma   90.00
#
_symmetry.space_group_name_H-M   'P 1'
#
loop_
_entity.id
_entity.type
_entity.pdbx_description
1 polymer ?
#
loop_
_entity_poly.entity_id
_entity_poly.type
_entity_poly.pdbx_seq_one_letter_code
_entity_poly.pdbx_strand_id
1 'polypeptide(L)' 'MTVEKQREVIRLWNQLRKVEGPAAEEIRIQILECFAERGNAKRAAA' A
#
# COMPACT_ATOMS: atom_id res chain seq x y z
N MET A 1 14.16 -4.62 -0.04
CA MET A 1 13.45 -3.89 -1.12
C MET A 1 14.50 -3.37 -2.09
N THR A 2 14.46 -3.70 -3.38
CA THR A 2 15.43 -3.18 -4.37
C THR A 2 14.91 -1.89 -5.02
N VAL A 3 15.78 -1.07 -5.61
CA VAL A 3 15.40 0.19 -6.26
C VAL A 3 14.46 -0.06 -7.44
N GLU A 4 14.67 -1.14 -8.20
CA GLU A 4 13.83 -1.54 -9.32
C GLU A 4 12.41 -1.87 -8.85
N LYS A 5 12.30 -2.62 -7.74
CA LYS A 5 11.00 -2.95 -7.13
C LYS A 5 10.28 -1.71 -6.62
N GLN A 6 10.99 -0.73 -6.06
CA GLN A 6 10.39 0.54 -5.63
C GLN A 6 9.84 1.34 -6.82
N ARG A 7 10.61 1.45 -7.91
CA ARG A 7 10.18 2.13 -9.12
C ARG A 7 8.94 1.48 -9.73
N GLU A 8 8.89 0.15 -9.73
CA GLU A 8 7.75 -0.60 -10.26
C GLU A 8 6.49 -0.40 -9.40
N VAL A 9 6.62 -0.38 -8.06
CA VAL A 9 5.50 -0.04 -7.17
C VAL A 9 4.96 1.36 -7.44
N ILE A 10 5.85 2.35 -7.63
CA ILE A 10 5.44 3.72 -7.97
C ILE A 10 4.73 3.75 -9.34
N ARG A 11 5.24 3.02 -10.33
CA ARG A 11 4.66 2.94 -11.68
C ARG A 11 3.24 2.37 -11.62
N LEU A 12 3.06 1.25 -10.92
CA LEU A 12 1.76 0.59 -10.77
C LEU A 12 0.77 1.47 -10.00
N TRP A 13 1.22 2.13 -8.93
CA TRP A 13 0.39 3.08 -8.18
C TRP A 13 -0.08 4.26 -9.03
N ASN A 14 0.80 4.82 -9.86
CA ASN A 14 0.45 5.88 -10.80
C ASN A 14 -0.58 5.42 -11.85
N GLN A 15 -0.47 4.18 -12.32
CA GLN A 15 -1.43 3.60 -13.26
C GLN A 15 -2.80 3.39 -12.61
N LEU A 16 -2.84 2.86 -11.39
CA LEU A 16 -4.07 2.67 -10.63
C LEU A 16 -4.81 3.99 -10.39
N ARG A 17 -4.10 5.04 -9.95
CA ARG A 17 -4.70 6.38 -9.75
C ARG A 17 -5.29 6.98 -11.02
N LYS A 18 -4.72 6.68 -12.19
CA LYS A 18 -5.24 7.17 -13.48
C LYS A 18 -6.53 6.47 -13.90
N VAL A 19 -6.68 5.19 -13.57
CA VAL A 19 -7.84 4.37 -13.95
C VAL A 19 -8.97 4.54 -12.94
N GLU A 20 -8.67 4.40 -11.66
CA GLU A 20 -9.68 4.31 -10.58
C GLU A 20 -9.96 5.67 -9.91
N GLY A 21 -9.13 6.70 -10.16
CA GLY A 21 -9.33 8.03 -9.61
C GLY A 21 -9.42 8.02 -8.07
N PRO A 22 -10.48 8.60 -7.46
CA PRO A 22 -10.66 8.62 -6.00
C PRO A 22 -10.68 7.23 -5.34
N ALA A 23 -11.20 6.20 -6.02
CA ALA A 23 -11.27 4.84 -5.46
C ALA A 23 -9.88 4.22 -5.22
N ALA A 24 -8.86 4.66 -5.97
CA ALA A 24 -7.48 4.25 -5.70
C ALA A 24 -7.02 4.65 -4.29
N GLU A 25 -7.43 5.83 -3.80
CA GLU A 25 -7.04 6.31 -2.48
C GLU A 25 -7.70 5.50 -1.38
N GLU A 26 -8.96 5.09 -1.56
CA GLU A 26 -9.65 4.18 -0.63
C GLU A 26 -8.92 2.83 -0.52
N ILE A 27 -8.50 2.26 -1.65
CA ILE A 27 -7.70 1.02 -1.67
C ILE A 27 -6.37 1.21 -0.91
N ARG A 28 -5.71 2.36 -1.07
CA ARG A 28 -4.48 2.66 -0.33
C ARG A 28 -4.71 2.77 1.17
N ILE A 29 -5.79 3.42 1.58
CA ILE A 29 -6.16 3.53 2.99
C ILE A 29 -6.35 2.13 3.58
N GLN A 30 -7.15 1.27 2.92
CA GLN A 30 -7.40 -0.11 3.36
C GLN A 30 -6.11 -0.94 3.45
N ILE A 31 -5.22 -0.80 2.46
CA ILE A 31 -3.91 -1.46 2.48
C ILE A 31 -3.09 -1.02 3.70
N LEU A 32 -3.01 0.29 3.95
CA LEU A 32 -2.24 0.84 5.06
C LEU A 32 -2.83 0.44 6.41
N GLU A 33 -4.16 0.44 6.55
CA GLU A 33 -4.87 -0.03 7.75
C GLU A 33 -4.56 -1.51 8.02
N CYS A 34 -4.69 -2.38 7.01
CA CYS A 34 -4.37 -3.80 7.14
C CYS A 34 -2.92 -4.04 7.58
N PHE A 35 -1.96 -3.27 7.06
CA PHE A 35 -0.56 -3.37 7.50
C PHE A 35 -0.33 -2.79 8.91
N ALA A 36 -1.02 -1.71 9.27
CA ALA A 36 -0.96 -1.13 10.61
C ALA A 36 -1.48 -2.11 11.67
N GLU A 37 -2.63 -2.74 11.42
CA GLU A 37 -3.22 -3.77 12.28
C GLU A 37 -2.30 -4.98 12.44
N ARG A 38 -1.74 -5.49 11.35
CA ARG A 38 -0.76 -6.61 11.38
C ARG A 38 0.53 -6.25 12.12
N GLY A 39 0.98 -4.99 12.02
CA GLY A 39 2.15 -4.48 12.74
C GLY A 39 1.91 -4.32 14.24
N ASN A 40 0.67 -4.06 14.65
CA ASN A 40 0.28 -4.00 16.06
C ASN A 40 0.08 -5.41 16.64
N ALA A 41 -0.51 -6.33 15.87
CA ALA A 41 -0.63 -7.75 16.27
C ALA A 41 0.74 -8.40 16.51
N LYS A 42 1.74 -8.10 15.67
CA LYS A 42 3.12 -8.59 15.86
C LYS A 42 3.83 -7.98 17.08
N ARG A 43 3.50 -6.76 17.48
CA ARG A 43 4.06 -6.09 18.68
C ARG A 43 3.39 -6.53 19.97
N ALA A 44 2.11 -6.89 19.93
CA ALA A 44 1.37 -7.41 21.08
C ALA A 44 1.70 -8.89 21.40
N ALA A 45 2.26 -9.62 20.44
CA ALA A 45 2.69 -11.02 20.59
C ALA A 45 4.19 -11.18 20.94
N ALA A 46 4.91 -10.08 21.17
CA ALA A 46 6.34 -10.03 21.46
C ALA A 46 6.62 -9.60 22.90
#